data_AF-A0A261T8Q2-F1
#
_entry.id   AF-A0A261T8Q2-F1
#
_cell.length_a   1.000
_cell.length_b   1.000
_cell.length_c   1.000
_cell.angle_alpha   90.00
_cell.angle_beta   90.00
_cell.angle_gamma   90.00
#
_symmetry.space_group_name_H-M   'P 1'
#
loop_
_entity.id
_entity.type
_entity.pdbx_description
1 polymer ?
#
loop_
_entity_poly.entity_id
_entity_poly.type
_entity_poly.pdbx_seq_one_letter_code
_entity_poly.pdbx_strand_id
1 'polypeptide(L)'
;MSGPNAVLNRIVELLRQDQIAVGTHLAAQQLADRLRVSRSPVNQALARLHEQGLLRHLPNRGYFLAQPLDALSARQTHRLELAQVDDVTRVYFQVAEDLLRGELPLTCTESALRARYGLTPAQLTALLTRIAQEGWIERTPGYGWVFSEMLTTPDSLLQSYRLRLALEPAALLEPGYYIAPEVLAECRAAEERLLAGGIETDSPDQLHERGVRFHEALVEGSNNPFFIDTIRRVNRVRRLLSYRSMQDRERYVEHCRQHLQILDLLEAGHQREAAQALARHLGRTLDNLAGIRPLLASP
;
A
#
# COMPACT_ATOMS: atom_id res chain seq x y z
N MET A 1 21.61 19.37 -5.50
CA MET A 1 21.03 20.18 -4.42
C MET A 1 20.05 19.31 -3.64
N SER A 2 20.32 19.03 -2.37
CA SER A 2 19.43 18.22 -1.53
C SER A 2 18.10 18.95 -1.30
N GLY A 3 16.96 18.28 -1.49
CA GLY A 3 15.64 18.89 -1.34
C GLY A 3 15.35 19.39 0.10
N PRO A 4 14.38 20.29 0.29
CA PRO A 4 14.10 20.93 1.58
C PRO A 4 13.82 19.94 2.73
N ASN A 5 13.20 18.79 2.44
CA ASN A 5 12.92 17.74 3.44
C ASN A 5 14.20 17.02 3.92
N ALA A 6 15.22 16.90 3.07
CA ALA A 6 16.48 16.26 3.45
C ALA A 6 17.29 17.13 4.42
N VAL A 7 17.22 18.46 4.28
CA VAL A 7 17.87 19.41 5.21
C VAL A 7 17.14 19.42 6.56
N LEU A 8 15.82 19.36 6.56
CA LEU A 8 15.00 19.27 7.78
C LEU A 8 15.36 18.05 8.62
N ASN A 9 15.38 16.84 8.02
CA ASN A 9 15.70 15.61 8.76
C ASN A 9 17.12 15.65 9.34
N ARG A 10 18.07 16.21 8.60
CA ARG A 10 19.46 16.37 9.06
C ARG A 10 19.58 17.38 10.20
N ILE A 11 18.77 18.44 10.22
CA ILE A 11 18.71 19.37 11.37
C ILE A 11 18.21 18.63 12.61
N VAL A 12 17.08 17.91 12.51
CA VAL A 12 16.51 17.17 13.65
C VAL A 12 17.50 16.16 14.23
N GLU A 13 18.18 15.41 13.37
CA GLU A 13 19.19 14.44 13.79
C GLU A 13 20.39 15.11 14.49
N LEU A 14 20.87 16.24 13.95
CA LEU A 14 21.96 17.01 14.55
C LEU A 14 21.57 17.57 15.93
N LEU A 15 20.35 18.08 16.09
CA LEU A 15 19.87 18.57 17.39
C LEU A 15 19.76 17.43 18.42
N ARG A 16 19.40 16.22 17.98
CA ARG A 16 19.32 15.02 18.84
C ARG A 16 20.72 14.57 19.27
N GLN A 17 21.66 14.49 18.34
CA GLN A 17 23.05 14.12 18.61
C GLN A 17 23.71 15.09 19.59
N ASP A 18 23.43 16.39 19.45
CA ASP A 18 23.97 17.43 20.31
C ASP A 18 23.21 17.59 21.64
N GLN A 19 22.15 16.81 21.88
CA GLN A 19 21.31 16.86 23.07
C GLN A 19 20.86 18.30 23.41
N ILE A 20 20.41 19.03 22.39
CA ILE A 20 20.05 20.45 22.54
C ILE A 20 18.88 20.61 23.51
N ALA A 21 19.06 21.44 24.53
CA ALA A 21 18.04 21.73 25.52
C ALA A 21 16.91 22.61 24.95
N VAL A 22 15.69 22.41 25.47
CA VAL A 22 14.54 23.29 25.17
C VAL A 22 14.87 24.73 25.53
N GLY A 23 14.49 25.66 24.66
CA GLY A 23 14.81 27.08 24.78
C GLY A 23 16.15 27.48 24.16
N THR A 24 16.93 26.54 23.61
CA THR A 24 18.18 26.87 22.90
C THR A 24 17.89 27.55 21.57
N HIS A 25 18.65 28.61 21.28
CA HIS A 25 18.59 29.33 20.01
C HIS A 25 19.25 28.54 18.88
N LEU A 26 18.56 28.42 17.74
CA LEU A 26 19.02 27.73 16.55
C LEU A 26 19.43 28.74 15.47
N ALA A 27 20.71 29.09 15.46
CA ALA A 27 21.25 30.01 14.47
C ALA A 27 21.33 29.34 13.08
N ALA A 28 20.56 29.86 12.12
CA ALA A 28 20.50 29.32 10.76
C ALA A 28 21.87 29.27 10.06
N GLN A 29 22.78 30.21 10.35
CA GLN A 29 24.15 30.18 9.81
C GLN A 29 24.95 29.00 10.34
N GLN A 30 24.92 28.75 11.64
CA GLN A 30 25.68 27.65 12.26
C GLN A 30 25.18 26.28 11.76
N LEU A 31 23.87 26.14 11.59
CA LEU A 31 23.27 24.94 11.00
C LEU A 31 23.65 24.78 9.52
N ALA A 32 23.67 25.87 8.75
CA ALA A 32 24.10 25.86 7.37
C ALA A 32 25.57 25.41 7.22
N ASP A 33 26.46 25.93 8.07
CA ASP A 33 27.88 25.60 8.08
C ASP A 33 28.11 24.12 8.42
N ARG A 34 27.46 23.63 9.47
CA ARG A 34 27.59 22.22 9.90
C ARG A 34 27.02 21.25 8.87
N LEU A 35 25.91 21.62 8.21
CA LEU A 35 25.27 20.76 7.22
C LEU A 35 25.87 20.90 5.82
N ARG A 36 26.81 21.85 5.61
CA ARG A 36 27.45 22.19 4.34
C ARG A 36 26.43 22.52 3.25
N VAL A 37 25.44 23.35 3.59
CA VAL A 37 24.38 23.83 2.68
C VAL A 37 24.23 25.34 2.79
N SER A 38 23.51 25.97 1.87
CA SER A 38 23.23 27.40 1.96
C SER A 38 22.19 27.72 3.04
N ARG A 39 22.14 28.98 3.50
CA ARG A 39 21.16 29.46 4.51
C ARG A 39 19.70 29.29 4.08
N SER A 40 19.40 29.39 2.79
CA SER A 40 18.04 29.35 2.25
C SER A 40 17.28 28.05 2.60
N PRO A 41 17.79 26.84 2.27
CA PRO A 41 17.14 25.58 2.65
C PRO A 41 17.10 25.34 4.16
N VAL A 42 18.05 25.89 4.93
CA VAL A 42 18.01 25.83 6.41
C VAL A 42 16.88 26.68 6.96
N ASN A 43 16.70 27.92 6.47
CA ASN A 43 15.60 28.78 6.88
C ASN A 43 14.23 28.18 6.51
N GLN A 44 14.11 27.56 5.35
CA GLN A 44 12.90 26.83 4.95
C GLN A 44 12.63 25.65 5.89
N ALA A 45 13.66 24.90 6.27
CA ALA A 45 13.53 23.80 7.22
C ALA A 45 13.13 24.29 8.62
N LEU A 46 13.75 25.36 9.13
CA LEU A 46 13.41 25.96 10.42
C LEU A 46 11.98 26.50 10.46
N ALA A 47 11.52 27.13 9.37
CA ALA A 47 10.14 27.60 9.24
C ALA A 47 9.14 26.43 9.34
N ARG A 48 9.42 25.32 8.65
CA ARG A 48 8.59 24.10 8.72
C ARG A 48 8.61 23.46 10.10
N LEU A 49 9.76 23.41 10.76
CA LEU A 49 9.84 22.90 12.14
C LEU A 49 9.08 23.81 13.12
N HIS A 50 8.97 25.11 12.83
CA HIS A 50 8.12 26.03 13.58
C HIS A 50 6.62 25.78 13.34
N GLU A 51 6.20 25.60 12.09
CA GLU A 51 4.83 25.22 11.73
C GLU A 51 4.42 23.89 12.41
N GLN A 52 5.38 22.97 12.57
CA GLN A 52 5.18 21.69 13.26
C GLN A 52 5.19 21.78 14.79
N GLY A 53 5.38 22.98 15.34
CA GLY A 53 5.43 23.24 16.79
C GLY A 53 6.71 22.78 17.47
N LEU A 54 7.71 22.32 16.73
CA LEU A 54 9.02 21.93 17.28
C LEU A 54 9.84 23.16 17.67
N LEU A 55 9.74 24.21 16.86
CA LEU A 55 10.42 25.46 17.10
C LEU A 55 9.43 26.57 17.42
N ARG A 56 9.88 27.51 18.23
CA ARG A 56 9.22 28.80 18.42
C ARG A 56 10.02 29.85 17.69
N HIS A 57 9.39 30.54 16.74
CA HIS A 57 9.96 31.71 16.11
C HIS A 57 9.70 32.94 16.97
N LEU A 58 10.77 33.68 17.32
CA LEU A 58 10.67 34.97 18.00
C LEU A 58 11.07 36.09 17.01
N PRO A 59 10.20 37.10 16.78
CA PRO A 59 10.51 38.21 15.89
C PRO A 59 11.87 38.85 16.23
N ASN A 60 12.71 39.08 15.21
CA ASN A 60 14.06 39.65 15.34
C ASN A 60 15.05 38.85 16.21
N ARG A 61 14.69 37.63 16.65
CA ARG A 61 15.52 36.77 17.50
C ARG A 61 15.73 35.37 16.96
N GLY A 62 15.03 34.97 15.90
CA GLY A 62 15.24 33.68 15.23
C GLY A 62 14.42 32.54 15.86
N TYR A 63 14.88 31.30 15.66
CA TYR A 63 14.17 30.09 16.06
C TYR A 63 14.75 29.50 17.35
N PHE A 64 13.89 29.00 18.23
CA PHE A 64 14.26 28.37 19.49
C PHE A 64 13.59 27.01 19.60
N LEU A 65 14.27 26.02 20.18
CA LEU A 65 13.65 24.71 20.44
C LEU A 65 12.50 24.87 21.45
N ALA A 66 11.29 24.45 21.09
CA ALA A 66 10.09 24.69 21.89
C ALA A 66 9.69 23.51 22.80
N GLN A 67 10.12 22.29 22.46
CA GLN A 67 9.77 21.06 23.19
C GLN A 67 10.91 20.02 23.12
N PRO A 68 11.01 19.08 24.08
CA PRO A 68 12.07 18.07 24.12
C PRO A 68 12.04 17.18 22.87
N LEU A 69 13.21 16.90 22.30
CA LEU A 69 13.36 16.08 21.08
C LEU A 69 12.84 14.63 21.27
N ASP A 70 12.86 14.16 22.52
CA ASP A 70 12.38 12.83 22.92
C ASP A 70 10.85 12.70 22.79
N ALA A 71 10.11 13.80 22.95
CA ALA A 71 8.65 13.84 22.79
C ALA A 71 8.19 13.72 21.32
N LEU A 72 9.10 13.91 20.35
CA LEU A 72 8.76 13.93 18.92
C LEU A 72 9.06 12.62 18.19
N SER A 73 9.77 11.70 18.85
CA SER A 73 10.49 10.65 18.14
C SER A 73 9.64 9.44 17.71
N ALA A 74 8.43 9.25 18.26
CA ALA A 74 7.53 8.17 17.80
C ALA A 74 6.39 8.67 16.93
N ARG A 75 5.73 9.78 17.30
CA ARG A 75 4.51 10.23 16.61
C ARG A 75 4.78 11.06 15.35
N GLN A 76 5.85 11.85 15.29
CA GLN A 76 6.09 12.75 14.16
C GLN A 76 7.00 12.18 13.07
N THR A 77 8.01 11.38 13.44
CA THR A 77 8.76 10.53 12.48
C THR A 77 7.78 9.60 11.78
N HIS A 78 6.92 8.92 12.55
CA HIS A 78 5.83 8.12 12.00
C HIS A 78 4.90 8.96 11.12
N ARG A 79 4.52 10.18 11.51
CA ARG A 79 3.63 11.03 10.69
C ARG A 79 4.28 11.56 9.39
N LEU A 80 5.59 11.77 9.35
CA LEU A 80 6.33 12.17 8.15
C LEU A 80 6.62 10.99 7.22
N GLU A 81 6.92 9.81 7.78
CA GLU A 81 6.99 8.55 7.06
C GLU A 81 5.60 8.17 6.52
N LEU A 82 4.55 8.28 7.33
CA LEU A 82 3.16 8.11 6.93
C LEU A 82 2.78 9.11 5.83
N ALA A 83 3.16 10.39 5.92
CA ALA A 83 2.84 11.38 4.88
C ALA A 83 3.58 11.12 3.56
N GLN A 84 4.83 10.64 3.59
CA GLN A 84 5.56 10.24 2.38
C GLN A 84 5.04 8.91 1.80
N VAL A 85 4.66 7.96 2.66
CA VAL A 85 4.01 6.70 2.28
C VAL A 85 2.62 6.99 1.71
N ASP A 86 1.91 8.00 2.22
CA ASP A 86 0.59 8.43 1.74
C ASP A 86 0.69 9.13 0.37
N ASP A 87 1.72 9.96 0.16
CA ASP A 87 1.99 10.55 -1.16
C ASP A 87 2.35 9.50 -2.23
N VAL A 88 3.21 8.53 -1.91
CA VAL A 88 3.56 7.44 -2.85
C VAL A 88 2.37 6.53 -3.08
N THR A 89 1.58 6.22 -2.05
CA THR A 89 0.36 5.40 -2.15
C THR A 89 -0.71 6.11 -2.97
N ARG A 90 -0.91 7.42 -2.76
CA ARG A 90 -1.81 8.23 -3.59
C ARG A 90 -1.38 8.22 -5.06
N VAL A 91 -0.09 8.47 -5.33
CA VAL A 91 0.42 8.47 -6.71
C VAL A 91 0.37 7.07 -7.32
N TYR A 92 0.61 6.01 -6.54
CA TYR A 92 0.43 4.63 -6.97
C TYR A 92 -0.99 4.39 -7.51
N PHE A 93 -2.02 4.81 -6.77
CA PHE A 93 -3.40 4.68 -7.22
C PHE A 93 -3.71 5.58 -8.42
N GLN A 94 -3.09 6.75 -8.50
CA GLN A 94 -3.24 7.63 -9.66
C GLN A 94 -2.62 7.03 -10.92
N VAL A 95 -1.43 6.42 -10.83
CA VAL A 95 -0.79 5.72 -11.96
C VAL A 95 -1.67 4.57 -12.45
N ALA A 96 -2.23 3.79 -11.52
CA ALA A 96 -3.15 2.71 -11.84
C ALA A 96 -4.40 3.23 -12.58
N GLU A 97 -5.01 4.31 -12.09
CA GLU A 97 -6.18 4.94 -12.69
C GLU A 97 -5.88 5.48 -14.10
N ASP A 98 -4.79 6.22 -14.26
CA ASP A 98 -4.36 6.79 -15.54
C ASP A 98 -4.08 5.68 -16.58
N LEU A 99 -3.55 4.52 -16.16
CA LEU A 99 -3.37 3.36 -17.05
C LEU A 99 -4.68 2.72 -17.46
N LEU A 100 -5.63 2.56 -16.52
CA LEU A 100 -6.94 1.98 -16.81
C LEU A 100 -7.78 2.85 -17.75
N ARG A 101 -7.58 4.17 -17.70
CA ARG A 101 -8.21 5.13 -18.64
C ARG A 101 -7.45 5.26 -19.97
N GLY A 102 -6.28 4.67 -20.09
CA GLY A 102 -5.41 4.83 -21.27
C GLY A 102 -4.77 6.22 -21.37
N GLU A 103 -4.77 7.01 -20.29
CA GLU A 103 -4.15 8.34 -20.22
C GLU A 103 -2.63 8.29 -20.01
N LEU A 104 -2.11 7.16 -19.52
CA LEU A 104 -0.68 6.90 -19.38
C LEU A 104 -0.23 5.90 -20.46
N PRO A 105 0.79 6.22 -21.27
CA PRO A 105 1.33 5.28 -22.24
C PRO A 105 1.96 4.08 -21.53
N LEU A 106 1.82 2.90 -22.14
CA LEU A 106 2.43 1.66 -21.64
C LEU A 106 3.94 1.74 -21.55
N THR A 107 4.58 2.59 -22.36
CA THR A 107 6.02 2.83 -22.31
C THR A 107 6.29 4.24 -21.81
N CYS A 108 7.17 4.36 -20.81
CA CYS A 108 7.47 5.66 -20.20
C CYS A 108 8.90 5.76 -19.69
N THR A 109 9.37 6.99 -19.50
CA THR A 109 10.66 7.27 -18.88
C THR A 109 10.49 7.75 -17.44
N GLU A 110 11.52 7.59 -16.62
CA GLU A 110 11.53 8.11 -15.24
C GLU A 110 11.33 9.62 -15.19
N SER A 111 11.88 10.36 -16.16
CA SER A 111 11.69 11.81 -16.27
C SER A 111 10.25 12.18 -16.56
N ALA A 112 9.57 11.44 -17.44
CA ALA A 112 8.16 11.65 -17.75
C ALA A 112 7.26 11.37 -16.53
N LEU A 113 7.48 10.25 -15.82
CA LEU A 113 6.73 9.91 -14.61
C LEU A 113 6.92 10.96 -13.50
N ARG A 114 8.16 11.42 -13.28
CA ARG A 114 8.45 12.47 -12.29
C ARG A 114 7.77 13.78 -12.62
N ALA A 115 7.80 14.19 -13.90
CA ALA A 115 7.16 15.42 -14.33
C ALA A 115 5.63 15.33 -14.20
N ARG A 116 5.02 14.21 -14.62
CA ARG A 116 3.57 14.00 -14.57
C ARG A 116 3.02 13.98 -13.15
N TYR A 117 3.67 13.26 -12.24
CA TYR A 117 3.17 13.03 -10.88
C TYR A 117 3.88 13.87 -9.80
N GLY A 118 4.73 14.82 -10.19
CA GLY A 118 5.43 15.71 -9.25
C GLY A 118 6.38 14.99 -8.28
N LEU A 119 6.95 13.85 -8.68
CA LEU A 119 7.71 12.98 -7.79
C LEU A 119 9.18 13.41 -7.62
N THR A 120 9.66 13.33 -6.39
CA THR A 120 11.11 13.33 -6.11
C THR A 120 11.76 12.03 -6.61
N PRO A 121 13.10 12.00 -6.82
CA PRO A 121 13.79 10.76 -7.19
C PRO A 121 13.53 9.61 -6.22
N ALA A 122 13.54 9.86 -4.92
CA ALA A 122 13.31 8.82 -3.91
C ALA A 122 11.87 8.27 -3.95
N GLN A 123 10.86 9.14 -4.12
CA GLN A 123 9.47 8.71 -4.26
C GLN A 123 9.25 7.93 -5.55
N LEU A 124 9.87 8.35 -6.65
CA LEU A 124 9.82 7.60 -7.91
C LEU A 124 10.44 6.21 -7.74
N THR A 125 11.62 6.11 -7.13
CA THR A 125 12.24 4.80 -6.88
C THR A 125 11.34 3.91 -6.03
N ALA A 126 10.80 4.42 -4.92
CA ALA A 126 9.89 3.67 -4.06
C ALA A 126 8.63 3.21 -4.81
N LEU A 127 8.04 4.10 -5.62
CA LEU A 127 6.88 3.80 -6.47
C LEU A 127 7.21 2.70 -7.48
N LEU A 128 8.26 2.86 -8.28
CA LEU A 128 8.64 1.90 -9.32
C LEU A 128 9.03 0.55 -8.72
N THR A 129 9.73 0.53 -7.58
CA THR A 129 10.05 -0.72 -6.86
C THR A 129 8.78 -1.44 -6.43
N ARG A 130 7.80 -0.74 -5.84
CA ARG A 130 6.52 -1.31 -5.43
C ARG A 130 5.75 -1.88 -6.63
N ILE A 131 5.60 -1.09 -7.69
CA ILE A 131 4.89 -1.48 -8.92
C ILE A 131 5.57 -2.68 -9.60
N ALA A 132 6.91 -2.71 -9.64
CA ALA A 132 7.67 -3.80 -10.24
C ALA A 132 7.58 -5.10 -9.43
N GLN A 133 7.59 -5.01 -8.09
CA GLN A 133 7.37 -6.17 -7.21
C GLN A 133 5.98 -6.78 -7.39
N GLU A 134 4.97 -5.95 -7.65
CA GLU A 134 3.60 -6.37 -7.95
C GLU A 134 3.44 -6.88 -9.41
N GLY A 135 4.47 -6.73 -10.25
CA GLY A 135 4.57 -7.39 -11.55
C GLY A 135 3.79 -6.72 -12.68
N TRP A 136 3.45 -5.44 -12.55
CA TRP A 136 2.73 -4.70 -13.59
C TRP A 136 3.55 -3.60 -14.26
N ILE A 137 4.83 -3.48 -13.92
CA ILE A 137 5.84 -2.73 -14.68
C ILE A 137 7.14 -3.52 -14.75
N GLU A 138 7.82 -3.43 -15.89
CA GLU A 138 9.12 -4.03 -16.13
C GLU A 138 10.08 -2.98 -16.70
N ARG A 139 11.38 -3.17 -16.46
CA ARG A 139 12.42 -2.27 -16.99
C ARG A 139 12.80 -2.74 -18.39
N THR A 140 12.84 -1.84 -19.36
CA THR A 140 13.29 -2.19 -20.71
C THR A 140 14.81 -2.31 -20.80
N PRO A 141 15.34 -3.05 -21.80
CA PRO A 141 16.75 -2.97 -22.19
C PRO A 141 17.05 -1.58 -22.77
N GLY A 142 17.20 -0.57 -21.90
CA GLY A 142 17.36 0.84 -22.26
C GLY A 142 17.04 1.81 -21.10
N TYR A 143 16.77 3.08 -21.43
CA TYR A 143 16.23 4.06 -20.50
C TYR A 143 14.69 4.06 -20.58
N GLY A 144 14.04 3.30 -19.70
CA GLY A 144 12.58 3.32 -19.62
C GLY A 144 11.97 2.16 -18.86
N TRP A 145 10.65 2.23 -18.79
CA TRP A 145 9.78 1.29 -18.12
C TRP A 145 8.59 0.95 -19.03
N VAL A 146 8.14 -0.30 -18.96
CA VAL A 146 6.99 -0.82 -19.71
C VAL A 146 5.98 -1.40 -18.74
N PHE A 147 4.75 -0.91 -18.79
CA PHE A 147 3.61 -1.43 -18.04
C PHE A 147 3.05 -2.68 -18.72
N SER A 148 2.53 -3.61 -17.91
CA SER A 148 1.93 -4.86 -18.39
C SER A 148 0.58 -4.62 -19.05
N GLU A 149 0.45 -5.03 -20.32
CA GLU A 149 -0.83 -5.02 -21.07
C GLU A 149 -1.87 -5.96 -20.47
N MET A 150 -1.44 -6.99 -19.74
CA MET A 150 -2.37 -7.95 -19.14
C MET A 150 -3.30 -7.31 -18.11
N LEU A 151 -3.09 -6.04 -17.69
CA LEU A 151 -3.73 -5.45 -16.51
C LEU A 151 -4.35 -4.09 -16.68
N THR A 152 -4.37 -3.60 -17.91
CA THR A 152 -4.95 -2.29 -18.21
C THR A 152 -6.42 -2.40 -18.63
N THR A 153 -7.00 -3.60 -18.70
CA THR A 153 -8.38 -3.79 -19.13
C THR A 153 -9.29 -4.28 -18.00
N PRO A 154 -10.56 -3.81 -17.94
CA PRO A 154 -11.58 -4.38 -17.05
C PRO A 154 -11.78 -5.89 -17.26
N ASP A 155 -11.58 -6.36 -18.49
CA ASP A 155 -11.72 -7.77 -18.84
C ASP A 155 -10.64 -8.65 -18.19
N SER A 156 -9.43 -8.12 -18.02
CA SER A 156 -8.36 -8.79 -17.28
C SER A 156 -8.71 -9.05 -15.81
N LEU A 157 -9.41 -8.12 -15.16
CA LEU A 157 -9.88 -8.33 -13.80
C LEU A 157 -10.88 -9.48 -13.74
N LEU A 158 -11.87 -9.48 -14.63
CA LEU A 158 -12.88 -10.54 -14.68
C LEU A 158 -12.25 -11.91 -15.01
N GLN A 159 -11.27 -11.94 -15.93
CA GLN A 159 -10.50 -13.13 -16.24
C GLN A 159 -9.72 -13.66 -15.02
N SER A 160 -9.13 -12.76 -14.22
CA SER A 160 -8.44 -13.15 -12.98
C SER A 160 -9.40 -13.81 -11.98
N TYR A 161 -10.61 -13.28 -11.80
CA TYR A 161 -11.62 -13.87 -10.92
C TYR A 161 -12.18 -15.19 -11.44
N ARG A 162 -12.31 -15.35 -12.77
CA ARG A 162 -12.68 -16.63 -13.38
C ARG A 162 -11.62 -17.70 -13.13
N LEU A 163 -10.33 -17.35 -13.24
CA LEU A 163 -9.24 -18.25 -12.91
C LEU A 163 -9.26 -18.65 -11.43
N ARG A 164 -9.47 -17.69 -10.52
CA ARG A 164 -9.62 -17.95 -9.08
C ARG A 164 -10.80 -18.87 -8.79
N LEU A 165 -11.95 -18.65 -9.44
CA LEU A 165 -13.14 -19.50 -9.30
C LEU A 165 -12.88 -20.94 -9.76
N ALA A 166 -12.04 -21.14 -10.78
CA ALA A 166 -11.66 -22.48 -11.23
C ALA A 166 -10.62 -23.14 -10.31
N LEU A 167 -9.71 -22.35 -9.71
CA LEU A 167 -8.55 -22.85 -8.99
C LEU A 167 -8.78 -23.01 -7.49
N GLU A 168 -9.23 -21.96 -6.79
CA GLU A 168 -9.24 -21.96 -5.33
C GLU A 168 -10.20 -22.99 -4.73
N PRO A 169 -11.46 -23.15 -5.21
CA PRO A 169 -12.32 -24.22 -4.71
C PRO A 169 -11.76 -25.61 -4.99
N ALA A 170 -11.07 -25.80 -6.12
CA ALA A 170 -10.42 -27.07 -6.43
C ALA A 170 -9.24 -27.34 -5.48
N ALA A 171 -8.54 -26.30 -5.01
CA ALA A 171 -7.44 -26.42 -4.06
C ALA A 171 -7.89 -27.10 -2.76
N LEU A 172 -9.08 -26.75 -2.25
CA LEU A 172 -9.68 -27.33 -1.04
C LEU A 172 -10.01 -28.83 -1.19
N LEU A 173 -10.05 -29.34 -2.42
CA LEU A 173 -10.39 -30.72 -2.75
C LEU A 173 -9.19 -31.58 -3.13
N GLU A 174 -7.97 -31.00 -3.12
CA GLU A 174 -6.76 -31.73 -3.46
C GLU A 174 -6.52 -32.90 -2.48
N PRO A 175 -5.99 -34.04 -2.96
CA PRO A 175 -5.63 -35.15 -2.10
C PRO A 175 -4.60 -34.72 -1.05
N GLY A 176 -4.88 -34.99 0.23
CA GLY A 176 -3.99 -34.57 1.32
C GLY A 176 -4.09 -33.08 1.66
N TYR A 177 -5.18 -32.42 1.26
CA TYR A 177 -5.48 -31.07 1.73
C TYR A 177 -5.40 -30.99 3.25
N TYR A 178 -4.55 -30.11 3.74
CA TYR A 178 -4.36 -29.87 5.16
C TYR A 178 -3.98 -28.42 5.40
N ILE A 179 -4.76 -27.74 6.21
CA ILE A 179 -4.46 -26.40 6.72
C ILE A 179 -4.31 -26.50 8.24
N ALA A 180 -3.23 -25.93 8.76
CA ALA A 180 -2.93 -25.99 10.18
C ALA A 180 -3.99 -25.20 10.99
N PRO A 181 -4.43 -25.72 12.15
CA PRO A 181 -5.40 -25.01 13.00
C PRO A 181 -4.98 -23.59 13.36
N GLU A 182 -3.68 -23.35 13.53
CA GLU A 182 -3.12 -22.04 13.81
C GLU A 182 -3.35 -21.06 12.66
N VAL A 183 -3.23 -21.53 11.41
CA VAL A 183 -3.47 -20.72 10.20
C VAL A 183 -4.96 -20.39 10.06
N LEU A 184 -5.85 -21.35 10.38
CA LEU A 184 -7.30 -21.08 10.42
C LEU A 184 -7.64 -20.03 11.49
N ALA A 185 -7.04 -20.14 12.68
CA ALA A 185 -7.23 -19.18 13.77
C ALA A 185 -6.69 -17.78 13.41
N GLU A 186 -5.55 -17.69 12.74
CA GLU A 186 -5.01 -16.42 12.23
C GLU A 186 -5.96 -15.76 11.22
N CYS A 187 -6.48 -16.56 10.27
CA CYS A 187 -7.47 -16.08 9.29
C CYS A 187 -8.73 -15.59 10.00
N ARG A 188 -9.25 -16.36 10.96
CA ARG A 188 -10.44 -16.00 11.75
C ARG A 188 -10.24 -14.70 12.52
N ALA A 189 -9.12 -14.58 13.23
CA ALA A 189 -8.79 -13.38 14.00
C ALA A 189 -8.72 -12.13 13.10
N ALA A 190 -8.18 -12.25 11.88
CA ALA A 190 -8.14 -11.15 10.93
C ALA A 190 -9.55 -10.70 10.49
N GLU A 191 -10.46 -11.65 10.24
CA GLU A 191 -11.86 -11.38 9.87
C GLU A 191 -12.65 -10.74 11.03
N GLU A 192 -12.51 -11.26 12.24
CA GLU A 192 -13.17 -10.75 13.43
C GLU A 192 -12.68 -9.35 13.82
N ARG A 193 -11.36 -9.12 13.76
CA ARG A 193 -10.76 -7.80 13.98
C ARG A 193 -11.31 -6.77 13.00
N LEU A 194 -11.59 -7.20 11.77
CA LEU A 194 -12.18 -6.33 10.79
C LEU A 194 -13.64 -5.96 11.13
N LEU A 195 -14.45 -6.95 11.49
CA LEU A 195 -15.83 -6.73 11.94
C LEU A 195 -15.91 -5.88 13.21
N ALA A 196 -14.89 -5.93 14.07
CA ALA A 196 -14.79 -5.15 15.31
C ALA A 196 -14.44 -3.65 15.11
N GLY A 197 -14.54 -3.12 13.89
CA GLY A 197 -14.29 -1.71 13.56
C GLY A 197 -13.15 -1.49 12.58
N GLY A 198 -12.43 -2.56 12.23
CA GLY A 198 -11.35 -2.53 11.26
C GLY A 198 -11.74 -2.09 9.85
N ILE A 199 -12.99 -2.35 9.43
CA ILE A 199 -13.54 -1.89 8.15
C ILE A 199 -13.40 -0.37 7.99
N GLU A 200 -13.61 0.37 9.08
CA GLU A 200 -13.60 1.83 9.04
C GLU A 200 -12.20 2.43 9.21
N THR A 201 -11.35 1.75 9.97
CA THR A 201 -10.04 2.27 10.38
C THR A 201 -8.89 1.85 9.46
N ASP A 202 -8.99 0.70 8.79
CA ASP A 202 -7.89 0.19 7.97
C ASP A 202 -7.71 0.98 6.68
N SER A 203 -6.44 1.05 6.26
CA SER A 203 -6.10 1.55 4.94
C SER A 203 -6.57 0.58 3.84
N PRO A 204 -6.79 1.07 2.61
CA PRO A 204 -7.10 0.20 1.48
C PRO A 204 -6.07 -0.92 1.27
N ASP A 205 -4.80 -0.64 1.58
CA ASP A 205 -3.71 -1.60 1.47
C ASP A 205 -3.87 -2.74 2.49
N GLN A 206 -4.19 -2.42 3.74
CA GLN A 206 -4.45 -3.42 4.79
C GLN A 206 -5.68 -4.27 4.45
N LEU A 207 -6.75 -3.65 3.96
CA LEU A 207 -7.96 -4.36 3.52
C LEU A 207 -7.68 -5.34 2.38
N HIS A 208 -6.85 -4.93 1.42
CA HIS A 208 -6.43 -5.76 0.30
C HIS A 208 -5.56 -6.93 0.74
N GLU A 209 -4.50 -6.65 1.49
CA GLU A 209 -3.50 -7.62 1.92
C GLU A 209 -4.14 -8.75 2.73
N ARG A 210 -5.05 -8.41 3.65
CA ARG A 210 -5.84 -9.39 4.40
C ARG A 210 -6.63 -10.32 3.47
N GLY A 211 -7.31 -9.76 2.48
CA GLY A 211 -8.06 -10.57 1.51
C GLY A 211 -7.15 -11.48 0.69
N VAL A 212 -5.98 -11.00 0.24
CA VAL A 212 -4.98 -11.83 -0.45
C VAL A 212 -4.50 -12.97 0.45
N ARG A 213 -4.11 -12.66 1.69
CA ARG A 213 -3.58 -13.66 2.63
C ARG A 213 -4.59 -14.75 2.94
N PHE A 214 -5.86 -14.41 3.10
CA PHE A 214 -6.94 -15.37 3.31
C PHE A 214 -6.98 -16.43 2.20
N HIS A 215 -7.09 -15.99 0.93
CA HIS A 215 -7.18 -16.90 -0.20
C HIS A 215 -5.90 -17.70 -0.44
N GLU A 216 -4.73 -17.08 -0.24
CA GLU A 216 -3.45 -17.78 -0.35
C GLU A 216 -3.31 -18.86 0.72
N ALA A 217 -3.66 -18.58 1.98
CA ALA A 217 -3.61 -19.56 3.06
C ALA A 217 -4.50 -20.77 2.78
N LEU A 218 -5.72 -20.55 2.26
CA LEU A 218 -6.60 -21.63 1.87
C LEU A 218 -6.01 -22.49 0.75
N VAL A 219 -5.40 -21.87 -0.26
CA VAL A 219 -4.76 -22.60 -1.37
C VAL A 219 -3.47 -23.29 -0.94
N GLU A 220 -2.69 -22.70 -0.03
CA GLU A 220 -1.48 -23.30 0.56
C GLU A 220 -1.78 -24.66 1.19
N GLY A 221 -2.96 -24.82 1.79
CA GLY A 221 -3.41 -26.10 2.33
C GLY A 221 -3.51 -27.24 1.32
N SER A 222 -3.56 -26.95 0.01
CA SER A 222 -3.53 -27.97 -1.04
C SER A 222 -2.20 -28.72 -1.16
N ASN A 223 -1.12 -28.15 -0.62
CA ASN A 223 0.26 -28.63 -0.82
C ASN A 223 0.64 -28.82 -2.30
N ASN A 224 -0.09 -28.19 -3.22
CA ASN A 224 0.17 -28.27 -4.65
C ASN A 224 0.92 -27.00 -5.11
N PRO A 225 2.22 -27.11 -5.44
CA PRO A 225 3.02 -25.93 -5.80
C PRO A 225 2.49 -25.21 -7.05
N PHE A 226 1.85 -25.92 -7.99
CA PHE A 226 1.26 -25.29 -9.17
C PHE A 226 0.06 -24.41 -8.81
N PHE A 227 -0.76 -24.82 -7.85
CA PHE A 227 -1.88 -24.02 -7.36
C PHE A 227 -1.37 -22.79 -6.62
N ILE A 228 -0.41 -22.99 -5.72
CA ILE A 228 0.19 -21.94 -4.88
C ILE A 228 0.88 -20.87 -5.74
N ASP A 229 1.71 -21.26 -6.69
CA ASP A 229 2.43 -20.32 -7.55
C ASP A 229 1.49 -19.56 -8.48
N THR A 230 0.45 -20.23 -8.98
CA THR A 230 -0.57 -19.59 -9.82
C THR A 230 -1.36 -18.55 -9.05
N ILE A 231 -1.85 -18.88 -7.85
CA ILE A 231 -2.66 -17.92 -7.07
C ILE A 231 -1.83 -16.71 -6.63
N ARG A 232 -0.58 -16.91 -6.21
CA ARG A 232 0.34 -15.83 -5.85
C ARG A 232 0.61 -14.91 -7.04
N ARG A 233 0.80 -15.48 -8.24
CA ARG A 233 0.98 -14.69 -9.47
C ARG A 233 -0.24 -13.84 -9.78
N VAL A 234 -1.43 -14.40 -9.66
CA VAL A 234 -2.70 -13.69 -9.92
C VAL A 234 -2.94 -12.60 -8.87
N ASN A 235 -2.66 -12.88 -7.59
CA ASN A 235 -2.92 -11.94 -6.50
C ASN A 235 -1.99 -10.73 -6.50
N ARG A 236 -0.69 -10.88 -6.82
CA ARG A 236 0.26 -9.75 -6.98
C ARG A 236 -0.29 -8.65 -7.89
N VAL A 237 -1.03 -9.11 -8.87
CA VAL A 237 -1.50 -8.38 -10.02
C VAL A 237 -2.94 -7.84 -9.82
N ARG A 238 -3.74 -8.48 -8.96
CA ARG A 238 -5.13 -8.12 -8.64
C ARG A 238 -5.26 -6.76 -7.95
N ARG A 239 -4.19 -6.27 -7.34
CA ARG A 239 -4.16 -5.06 -6.52
C ARG A 239 -4.55 -3.80 -7.28
N LEU A 240 -3.98 -3.63 -8.48
CA LEU A 240 -4.25 -2.51 -9.39
C LEU A 240 -5.75 -2.38 -9.72
N LEU A 241 -6.39 -3.52 -9.95
CA LEU A 241 -7.74 -3.60 -10.48
C LEU A 241 -8.81 -3.63 -9.37
N SER A 242 -8.46 -4.08 -8.18
CA SER A 242 -9.38 -4.16 -7.03
C SER A 242 -9.57 -2.81 -6.33
N TYR A 243 -8.70 -1.81 -6.56
CA TYR A 243 -8.77 -0.52 -5.87
C TYR A 243 -10.13 0.18 -6.00
N ARG A 244 -10.73 0.19 -7.20
CA ARG A 244 -12.05 0.80 -7.43
C ARG A 244 -13.17 0.06 -6.67
N SER A 245 -13.04 -1.24 -6.44
CA SER A 245 -14.03 -2.00 -5.66
C SER A 245 -13.83 -1.92 -4.14
N MET A 246 -12.70 -1.38 -3.66
CA MET A 246 -12.41 -1.19 -2.23
C MET A 246 -13.08 0.04 -1.61
N GLN A 247 -13.63 0.95 -2.43
CA GLN A 247 -14.27 2.18 -1.94
C GLN A 247 -15.63 1.90 -1.27
N ASP A 248 -16.27 0.78 -1.60
CA ASP A 248 -17.54 0.38 -1.02
C ASP A 248 -17.29 -0.47 0.25
N ARG A 249 -17.17 0.21 1.39
CA ARG A 249 -16.83 -0.41 2.67
C ARG A 249 -17.90 -1.35 3.20
N GLU A 250 -19.16 -1.13 2.86
CA GLU A 250 -20.29 -1.94 3.34
C GLU A 250 -20.16 -3.41 2.89
N ARG A 251 -19.53 -3.65 1.73
CA ARG A 251 -19.30 -5.00 1.20
C ARG A 251 -18.39 -5.86 2.07
N TYR A 252 -17.48 -5.25 2.83
CA TYR A 252 -16.54 -6.01 3.66
C TYR A 252 -17.24 -6.76 4.79
N VAL A 253 -18.36 -6.25 5.30
CA VAL A 253 -19.13 -6.95 6.34
C VAL A 253 -19.61 -8.31 5.83
N GLU A 254 -20.18 -8.33 4.62
CA GLU A 254 -20.67 -9.55 4.00
C GLU A 254 -19.53 -10.49 3.59
N HIS A 255 -18.41 -9.95 3.10
CA HIS A 255 -17.21 -10.74 2.82
C HIS A 255 -16.69 -11.44 4.08
N CYS A 256 -16.58 -10.72 5.20
CA CYS A 256 -16.12 -11.29 6.47
C CYS A 256 -17.03 -12.44 6.93
N ARG A 257 -18.35 -12.26 6.86
CA ARG A 257 -19.30 -13.32 7.23
C ARG A 257 -19.15 -14.56 6.36
N GLN A 258 -18.95 -14.38 5.05
CA GLN A 258 -18.70 -15.48 4.12
C GLN A 258 -17.37 -16.18 4.41
N HIS A 259 -16.31 -15.43 4.71
CA HIS A 259 -15.01 -15.99 5.10
C HIS A 259 -15.10 -16.80 6.39
N LEU A 260 -15.75 -16.26 7.42
CA LEU A 260 -15.99 -16.97 8.69
C LEU A 260 -16.76 -18.27 8.46
N GLN A 261 -17.80 -18.26 7.61
CA GLN A 261 -18.52 -19.49 7.25
C GLN A 261 -17.61 -20.53 6.58
N ILE A 262 -16.71 -20.12 5.69
CA ILE A 262 -15.74 -21.03 5.05
C ILE A 262 -14.79 -21.63 6.10
N LEU A 263 -14.32 -20.81 7.04
CA LEU A 263 -13.44 -21.26 8.13
C LEU A 263 -14.16 -22.26 9.05
N ASP A 264 -15.42 -22.00 9.43
CA ASP A 264 -16.23 -22.93 10.23
C ASP A 264 -16.34 -24.30 9.55
N LEU A 265 -16.55 -24.33 8.23
CA LEU A 265 -16.63 -25.57 7.46
C LEU A 265 -15.28 -26.30 7.38
N LEU A 266 -14.17 -25.58 7.25
CA LEU A 266 -12.84 -26.18 7.24
C LEU A 266 -12.45 -26.77 8.60
N GLU A 267 -12.78 -26.07 9.70
CA GLU A 267 -12.57 -26.56 11.07
C GLU A 267 -13.39 -27.81 11.37
N ALA A 268 -14.61 -27.90 10.81
CA ALA A 268 -15.46 -29.09 10.91
C ALA A 268 -15.02 -30.25 10.00
N GLY A 269 -14.01 -30.06 9.15
CA GLY A 269 -13.57 -31.07 8.17
C GLY A 269 -14.56 -31.27 7.02
N HIS A 270 -15.34 -30.25 6.66
CA HIS A 270 -16.31 -30.28 5.58
C HIS A 270 -15.75 -29.62 4.30
N GLN A 271 -14.63 -30.15 3.76
CA GLN A 271 -13.92 -29.50 2.64
C GLN A 271 -14.79 -29.30 1.39
N ARG A 272 -15.71 -30.23 1.10
CA ARG A 272 -16.62 -30.09 -0.06
C ARG A 272 -17.59 -28.92 0.10
N GLU A 273 -18.13 -28.72 1.29
CA GLU A 273 -19.03 -27.61 1.58
C GLU A 273 -18.25 -26.29 1.61
N ALA A 274 -17.04 -26.29 2.18
CA ALA A 274 -16.14 -25.14 2.17
C ALA A 274 -15.78 -24.72 0.73
N ALA A 275 -15.45 -25.68 -0.14
CA ALA A 275 -15.17 -25.42 -1.56
C ALA A 275 -16.39 -24.80 -2.27
N GLN A 276 -17.59 -25.30 -2.02
CA GLN A 276 -18.82 -24.70 -2.57
C GLN A 276 -19.09 -23.30 -2.02
N ALA A 277 -18.84 -23.06 -0.72
CA ALA A 277 -18.98 -21.74 -0.11
C ALA A 277 -17.98 -20.74 -0.71
N LEU A 278 -16.73 -21.15 -0.90
CA LEU A 278 -15.69 -20.36 -1.56
C LEU A 278 -16.04 -20.06 -3.02
N ALA A 279 -16.56 -21.04 -3.76
CA ALA A 279 -17.03 -20.82 -5.14
C ALA A 279 -18.18 -19.80 -5.20
N ARG A 280 -19.16 -19.87 -4.29
CA ARG A 280 -20.24 -18.87 -4.21
C ARG A 280 -19.71 -17.47 -3.87
N HIS A 281 -18.78 -17.37 -2.93
CA HIS A 281 -18.13 -16.11 -2.56
C HIS A 281 -17.42 -15.46 -3.76
N LEU A 282 -16.60 -16.22 -4.46
CA LEU A 282 -15.88 -15.75 -5.66
C LEU A 282 -16.86 -15.40 -6.80
N GLY A 283 -17.90 -16.21 -7.00
CA GLY A 283 -18.95 -15.96 -8.01
C GLY A 283 -19.69 -14.65 -7.76
N ARG A 284 -20.13 -14.40 -6.53
CA ARG A 284 -20.77 -13.11 -6.14
C ARG A 284 -19.83 -11.93 -6.38
N THR A 285 -18.56 -12.09 -6.04
CA THR A 285 -17.57 -11.02 -6.27
C THR A 285 -17.39 -10.75 -7.77
N LEU A 286 -17.35 -11.80 -8.59
CA LEU A 286 -17.28 -11.69 -10.05
C LEU A 286 -18.51 -10.98 -10.63
N ASP A 287 -19.72 -11.34 -10.20
CA ASP A 287 -20.96 -10.71 -10.65
C ASP A 287 -21.01 -9.22 -10.26
N ASN A 288 -20.60 -8.90 -9.04
CA ASN A 288 -20.49 -7.51 -8.57
C ASN A 288 -19.50 -6.69 -9.40
N LEU A 289 -18.35 -7.28 -9.77
CA LEU A 289 -17.35 -6.62 -10.61
C LEU A 289 -17.85 -6.45 -12.06
N ALA A 290 -18.57 -7.44 -12.59
CA ALA A 290 -19.17 -7.36 -13.92
C ALA A 290 -20.23 -6.25 -13.99
N GLY A 291 -21.00 -6.04 -12.92
CA GLY A 291 -21.93 -4.91 -12.81
C GLY A 291 -21.27 -3.53 -12.81
N ILE A 292 -20.01 -3.44 -12.38
CA ILE A 292 -19.21 -2.20 -12.35
C ILE A 292 -18.44 -2.00 -13.66
N ARG A 293 -18.42 -2.97 -14.58
CA ARG A 293 -17.74 -2.89 -15.89
C ARG A 293 -18.01 -1.58 -16.67
N PRO A 294 -19.23 -0.99 -16.69
CA PRO A 294 -19.47 0.30 -17.35
C PRO A 294 -18.71 1.47 -16.70
N LEU A 295 -18.54 1.45 -15.37
CA LEU A 295 -17.76 2.43 -14.61
C LEU A 295 -16.24 2.22 -14.79
N LEU A 296 -15.83 0.99 -15.10
CA LEU A 296 -14.45 0.68 -15.42
C LEU A 296 -14.05 1.06 -16.86
N ALA A 297 -15.04 1.20 -17.76
CA ALA A 297 -14.89 1.48 -19.19
C ALA A 297 -15.35 2.89 -19.60
N SER A 298 -15.73 3.75 -18.66
CA SER A 298 -16.11 5.14 -18.98
C SER A 298 -14.86 6.00 -19.18
N PRO A 299 -14.84 6.85 -20.22
CA PRO A 299 -13.70 7.69 -20.60
C PRO A 299 -13.36 8.74 -19.54
#